data_AF-X0VN83-F1
#
_entry.id   AF-X0VN83-F1
#
_cell.length_a   1.000
_cell.length_b   1.000
_cell.length_c   1.000
_cell.angle_alpha   90.00
_cell.angle_beta   90.00
_cell.angle_gamma   90.00
#
_symmetry.space_group_name_H-M   'P 1'
#
loop_
_entity.id
_entity.type
_entity.pdbx_description
1 polymer ?
#
loop_
_entity_poly.entity_id
_entity_poly.type
_entity_poly.pdbx_seq_one_letter_code
_entity_poly.pdbx_strand_id
1 'polypeptide(L)'
;GVLGGEVKAIPIGMGYAALGGGIVIGLSSATAIAQGAIAASGMGAVAKRPETFGQAIVLAVMAETFAIFGLLIAILIFVGTKIMGG
;
A
#
# COMPACT_ATOMS: atom_id res chain seq x y z
N GLY A 1 22.97 -0.23 2.27
CA GLY A 1 21.96 -0.71 1.32
C GLY A 1 22.19 -0.03 0.00
N VAL A 2 21.67 -0.58 -1.10
CA VAL A 2 21.91 -0.02 -2.46
C VAL A 2 21.49 1.45 -2.57
N LEU A 3 20.46 1.88 -1.83
CA LEU A 3 20.01 3.28 -1.79
C LEU A 3 20.67 4.14 -0.69
N GLY A 4 21.57 3.55 0.12
CA GLY A 4 22.13 4.16 1.34
C GLY A 4 23.64 4.38 1.35
N GLY A 5 24.32 4.27 0.20
CA GLY A 5 25.68 4.84 0.06
C GLY A 5 26.87 3.87 0.04
N GLU A 6 26.66 2.56 -0.07
CA GLU A 6 27.77 1.65 -0.44
C GLU A 6 27.42 0.84 -1.69
N VAL A 7 28.23 1.01 -2.73
CA VAL A 7 28.14 0.24 -3.98
C VAL A 7 28.67 -1.18 -3.72
N LYS A 8 27.80 -2.02 -3.17
CA LYS A 8 28.03 -3.46 -3.08
C LYS A 8 27.61 -4.11 -4.40
N ALA A 9 28.35 -5.12 -4.87
CA ALA A 9 27.98 -5.87 -6.07
C ALA A 9 26.52 -6.35 -5.95
N ILE A 10 25.66 -5.89 -6.87
CA ILE A 10 24.23 -6.16 -6.83
C ILE A 10 24.01 -7.63 -7.21
N PRO A 11 23.62 -8.52 -6.28
CA PRO A 11 23.30 -9.89 -6.62
C PRO A 11 22.02 -9.89 -7.44
N ILE A 12 21.91 -10.76 -8.45
CA ILE A 12 20.70 -10.85 -9.28
C ILE A 12 19.43 -11.13 -8.45
N GLY A 13 19.57 -11.84 -7.33
CA GLY A 13 18.49 -12.06 -6.36
C GLY A 13 17.91 -10.76 -5.77
N MET A 14 18.72 -9.71 -5.61
CA MET A 14 18.25 -8.40 -5.17
C MET A 14 17.44 -7.69 -6.26
N GLY A 15 17.80 -7.89 -7.53
CA GLY A 15 17.02 -7.38 -8.67
C GLY A 15 15.62 -8.00 -8.72
N TYR A 16 15.51 -9.32 -8.52
CA TYR A 16 14.21 -9.99 -8.44
C TYR A 16 13.39 -9.56 -7.22
N ALA A 17 14.03 -9.32 -6.08
CA ALA A 17 13.35 -8.79 -4.90
C ALA A 17 12.81 -7.38 -5.11
N ALA A 18 13.58 -6.50 -5.77
CA ALA A 18 13.14 -5.16 -6.13
C ALA A 18 11.91 -5.20 -7.06
N LEU A 19 11.96 -6.04 -8.09
CA LEU A 19 10.84 -6.26 -9.01
C LEU A 19 9.61 -6.80 -8.28
N GLY A 20 9.79 -7.82 -7.44
CA GLY A 20 8.72 -8.41 -6.64
C GLY A 20 8.06 -7.41 -5.70
N GLY A 21 8.85 -6.58 -4.99
CA GLY A 21 8.32 -5.53 -4.13
C GLY A 21 7.52 -4.48 -4.90
N GLY A 22 7.99 -4.09 -6.09
CA GLY A 22 7.25 -3.18 -6.97
C GLY A 22 5.92 -3.76 -7.45
N ILE A 23 5.90 -5.03 -7.85
CA ILE A 23 4.67 -5.73 -8.28
C ILE A 23 3.66 -5.82 -7.13
N VAL A 24 4.11 -6.17 -5.91
CA VAL A 24 3.24 -6.28 -4.73
C VAL A 24 2.55 -4.95 -4.44
N ILE A 25 3.29 -3.83 -4.40
CA ILE A 25 2.70 -2.49 -4.20
C ILE A 25 1.71 -2.19 -5.33
N GLY A 26 2.13 -2.35 -6.58
CA GLY A 26 1.31 -2.04 -7.76
C GLY A 26 -0.03 -2.79 -7.76
N LEU A 27 -0.01 -4.09 -7.49
CA LEU A 27 -1.23 -4.90 -7.44
C LEU A 27 -2.09 -4.59 -6.21
N SER A 28 -1.48 -4.38 -5.05
CA SER A 28 -2.22 -4.01 -3.84
C SER A 28 -2.96 -2.68 -3.97
N SER A 29 -2.48 -1.80 -4.85
CA SER A 29 -3.10 -0.50 -5.14
C SER A 29 -4.44 -0.62 -5.87
N ALA A 30 -4.78 -1.80 -6.42
CA ALA A 30 -6.05 -2.03 -7.11
C ALA A 30 -7.29 -1.82 -6.22
N THR A 31 -7.13 -1.91 -4.88
CA THR A 31 -8.20 -1.66 -3.91
C THR A 31 -8.71 -0.22 -3.94
N ALA A 32 -7.94 0.73 -4.50
CA ALA A 32 -8.34 2.13 -4.66
C ALA A 32 -9.65 2.29 -5.44
N ILE A 33 -9.97 1.37 -6.37
CA ILE A 33 -11.22 1.38 -7.13
C ILE A 33 -12.41 1.15 -6.20
N ALA A 34 -12.34 0.13 -5.34
CA ALA A 34 -13.38 -0.18 -4.37
C ALA A 34 -13.51 0.93 -3.33
N GLN A 35 -12.39 1.50 -2.87
CA GLN A 35 -12.38 2.63 -1.95
C GLN A 35 -13.08 3.86 -2.53
N GLY A 36 -12.87 4.17 -3.81
CA GLY A 36 -13.59 5.25 -4.49
C GLY A 36 -15.10 5.05 -4.47
N ALA A 37 -15.56 3.82 -4.71
CA ALA A 37 -16.99 3.48 -4.64
C ALA A 37 -17.57 3.58 -3.21
N ILE A 38 -16.81 3.13 -2.21
CA ILE A 38 -17.19 3.24 -0.79
C ILE A 38 -17.29 4.71 -0.38
N ALA A 39 -16.32 5.53 -0.76
CA ALA A 39 -16.33 6.96 -0.44
C ALA A 39 -17.49 7.69 -1.10
N ALA A 40 -17.76 7.43 -2.39
CA ALA A 40 -18.86 8.05 -3.12
C ALA A 40 -20.22 7.69 -2.51
N SER A 41 -20.44 6.40 -2.21
CA SER A 41 -21.70 5.94 -1.59
C SER A 41 -21.84 6.43 -0.14
N GLY A 42 -20.75 6.43 0.63
CA GLY A 42 -20.69 6.95 1.99
C GLY A 42 -21.06 8.43 2.06
N MET A 43 -20.48 9.26 1.19
CA MET A 43 -20.82 10.69 1.11
C MET A 43 -22.27 10.92 0.68
N GLY A 44 -22.81 10.08 -0.22
CA GLY A 44 -24.23 10.10 -0.58
C GLY A 44 -25.16 9.82 0.60
N ALA A 45 -24.76 8.93 1.51
CA ALA A 45 -25.49 8.68 2.77
C ALA A 45 -25.37 9.86 3.74
N VAL A 46 -24.16 10.40 3.92
CA VAL A 46 -23.88 11.55 4.79
C VAL A 46 -24.66 12.80 4.36
N ALA A 47 -24.82 13.02 3.05
CA ALA A 47 -25.60 14.14 2.54
C ALA A 47 -27.09 14.10 2.95
N LYS A 48 -27.63 12.89 3.20
CA LYS A 48 -29.02 12.70 3.68
C LYS A 48 -29.11 12.60 5.21
N ARG A 49 -28.09 12.02 5.83
CA ARG A 49 -28.01 11.70 7.26
C ARG A 49 -26.60 12.00 7.77
N PRO A 50 -26.32 13.24 8.21
CA PRO A 50 -24.96 13.63 8.62
C PRO A 50 -24.39 12.76 9.76
N GLU A 51 -25.25 12.17 10.59
CA GLU A 51 -24.89 11.22 11.64
C GLU A 51 -24.18 9.95 11.13
N THR A 52 -24.30 9.60 9.84
CA THR A 52 -23.62 8.41 9.27
C THR A 52 -22.17 8.68 8.88
N PHE A 53 -21.63 9.89 9.11
CA PHE A 53 -20.26 10.26 8.73
C PHE A 53 -19.20 9.33 9.34
N GLY A 54 -19.31 9.01 10.62
CA GLY A 54 -18.38 8.09 11.28
C GLY A 54 -18.40 6.69 10.67
N GLN A 55 -19.59 6.18 10.32
CA GLN A 55 -19.73 4.88 9.65
C GLN A 55 -19.10 4.88 8.26
N ALA A 56 -19.27 5.96 7.50
CA ALA A 56 -18.65 6.13 6.18
C ALA A 56 -17.12 6.11 6.26
N ILE A 57 -16.53 6.78 7.26
CA ILE A 57 -15.08 6.73 7.50
C ILE A 57 -14.62 5.32 7.83
N VAL A 58 -15.29 4.63 8.75
CA VAL A 58 -14.91 3.27 9.15
C VAL A 58 -14.90 2.33 7.94
N LEU A 59 -15.93 2.39 7.10
CA LEU A 59 -15.99 1.57 5.88
C LEU A 59 -14.87 1.91 4.88
N ALA A 60 -14.52 3.19 4.72
CA ALA A 60 -13.42 3.60 3.86
C ALA A 60 -12.07 3.07 4.38
N VAL A 61 -11.80 3.18 5.69
CA VAL A 61 -10.56 2.68 6.32
C VAL A 61 -10.41 1.16 6.21
N MET A 62 -11.53 0.42 6.27
CA MET A 62 -11.50 -1.04 6.06
C MET A 62 -10.99 -1.41 4.66
N ALA A 63 -11.31 -0.62 3.63
CA ALA A 63 -10.78 -0.83 2.28
C ALA A 63 -9.29 -0.46 2.19
N GLU A 64 -8.88 0.64 2.83
CA GLU A 64 -7.49 1.12 2.82
C GLU A 64 -6.53 0.11 3.48
N THR A 65 -7.00 -0.63 4.48
CA THR A 65 -6.18 -1.60 5.22
C THR A 65 -5.50 -2.63 4.30
N PHE A 66 -6.15 -3.02 3.20
CA PHE A 66 -5.58 -3.94 2.21
C PHE A 66 -4.43 -3.31 1.40
N ALA A 67 -4.53 -2.02 1.05
CA ALA A 67 -3.45 -1.29 0.40
C ALA A 67 -2.25 -1.15 1.35
N ILE A 68 -2.51 -0.86 2.63
CA ILE A 68 -1.47 -0.77 3.66
C ILE A 68 -0.75 -2.11 3.84
N PHE A 69 -1.44 -3.25 3.79
CA PHE A 69 -0.78 -4.56 3.86
C PHE A 69 0.16 -4.81 2.67
N GLY A 70 -0.24 -4.45 1.46
CA GLY A 70 0.64 -4.57 0.29
C GLY A 70 1.86 -3.67 0.38
N LEU A 71 1.68 -2.43 0.83
CA LEU A 71 2.78 -1.50 1.10
C LEU A 71 3.73 -2.06 2.17
N LEU A 72 3.18 -2.58 3.27
CA LEU A 72 3.96 -3.15 4.37
C LEU A 72 4.80 -4.35 3.89
N ILE A 73 4.22 -5.25 3.10
CA ILE A 73 4.95 -6.41 2.54
C ILE A 73 6.12 -5.95 1.69
N ALA A 74 5.93 -4.95 0.83
CA ALA A 74 7.02 -4.45 0.00
C ALA A 74 8.11 -3.73 0.79
N ILE A 75 7.75 -2.98 1.83
CA ILE A 75 8.73 -2.42 2.78
C ILE A 75 9.53 -3.55 3.45
N LEU A 76 8.87 -4.62 3.90
CA LEU A 76 9.54 -5.77 4.48
C LEU A 76 10.49 -6.47 3.49
N ILE A 77 10.12 -6.55 2.20
CA ILE A 77 11.00 -7.06 1.16
C ILE A 77 12.24 -6.16 1.00
N PHE A 78 12.06 -4.85 0.90
CA PHE A 78 13.16 -3.91 0.66
C PHE A 78 14.11 -3.79 1.86
N VAL A 79 13.57 -3.83 3.08
CA VAL A 79 14.37 -3.82 4.32
C VAL A 79 15.04 -5.18 4.53
N GLY A 80 14.30 -6.29 4.37
CA GLY A 80 14.82 -7.65 4.55
C GLY A 80 15.95 -8.00 3.57
N THR A 81 15.90 -7.47 2.35
CA THR A 81 16.96 -7.64 1.35
C THR A 81 18.06 -6.58 1.44
N LYS A 82 18.01 -5.66 2.40
CA LYS A 82 18.97 -4.54 2.56
C LYS A 82 19.08 -3.64 1.33
N ILE A 83 18.00 -3.54 0.54
CA ILE A 83 17.88 -2.55 -0.54
C ILE A 83 17.74 -1.16 0.09
N MET A 84 16.80 -1.03 1.02
CA MET A 84 16.62 0.14 1.88
C MET A 84 17.13 -0.17 3.28
N GLY A 85 18.09 0.60 3.76
CA GLY A 85 18.84 0.34 5.00
C GLY A 85 20.16 -0.38 4.74
N GLY A 86 21.27 0.28 5.07
CA GLY A 86 22.59 -0.34 5.19
C GLY A 86 22.83 -0.76 6.62
#